data_AF-A0A9P5P8L5-F1
#
_entry.id   AF-A0A9P5P8L5-F1
#
_cell.length_a   1.000
_cell.length_b   1.000
_cell.length_c   1.000
_cell.angle_alpha   90.00
_cell.angle_beta   90.00
_cell.angle_gamma   90.00
#
_symmetry.space_group_name_H-M   'P 1'
#
loop_
_entity.id
_entity.type
_entity.pdbx_description
1 polymer ?
#
loop_
_entity_poly.entity_id
_entity_poly.type
_entity_poly.pdbx_seq_one_letter_code
_entity_poly.pdbx_strand_id
1 'polypeptide(L)'
;SKLANILHIKHLQSRLKHESIPIICIAVDPGATLTNSTKRRGAMNPVFAAAGKDVTITRKAYEGVYLTPVAKISEPSSYANNERLQRELYETTINVLSDMGL
;
A
#
# COMPACT_ATOMS: atom_id res chain seq x y z
N SER A 1 3.16 11.49 -3.38
CA SER A 1 2.71 11.81 -1.99
C SER A 1 2.50 10.52 -1.21
N LYS A 2 2.84 10.45 0.09
CA LYS A 2 2.69 9.22 0.92
C LYS A 2 1.23 8.80 1.10
N LEU A 3 0.32 9.76 1.29
CA LEU A 3 -1.12 9.50 1.39
C LEU A 3 -1.69 8.87 0.11
N ALA A 4 -1.28 9.39 -1.05
CA ALA A 4 -1.72 8.89 -2.35
C ALA A 4 -1.37 7.40 -2.55
N ASN A 5 -0.21 6.96 -2.06
CA ASN A 5 0.18 5.54 -2.13
C ASN A 5 -0.80 4.66 -1.34
N ILE A 6 -1.20 5.05 -0.13
CA ILE A 6 -2.13 4.26 0.70
C ILE A 6 -3.52 4.23 0.05
N LEU A 7 -3.98 5.39 -0.45
CA LEU A 7 -5.26 5.49 -1.16
C LEU A 7 -5.30 4.60 -2.40
N HIS A 8 -4.23 4.64 -3.20
CA HIS A 8 -4.08 3.82 -4.40
C HIS A 8 -4.09 2.33 -4.07
N ILE A 9 -3.34 1.89 -3.05
CA ILE A 9 -3.30 0.49 -2.60
C ILE A 9 -4.68 0.01 -2.14
N LYS A 10 -5.42 0.82 -1.37
CA LYS A 10 -6.78 0.46 -0.91
C LYS A 10 -7.77 0.38 -2.07
N HIS A 11 -7.72 1.32 -3.00
CA HIS A 11 -8.55 1.28 -4.21
C HIS A 11 -8.26 0.04 -5.05
N LEU A 12 -6.98 -0.25 -5.30
CA LEU A 12 -6.55 -1.42 -6.07
C LEU A 12 -6.97 -2.73 -5.38
N GLN A 13 -6.80 -2.84 -4.06
CA GLN A 13 -7.25 -4.01 -3.31
C GLN A 13 -8.75 -4.23 -3.47
N SER A 14 -9.56 -3.16 -3.39
CA SER A 14 -11.02 -3.24 -3.56
C SER A 14 -11.40 -3.76 -4.94
N ARG A 15 -10.77 -3.23 -6.00
CA ARG A 15 -10.97 -3.69 -7.37
C ARG A 15 -10.59 -5.15 -7.58
N LEU A 16 -9.39 -5.55 -7.17
CA LEU A 16 -8.93 -6.93 -7.32
C LEU A 16 -9.82 -7.92 -6.57
N LYS A 17 -10.32 -7.52 -5.39
CA LYS A 17 -11.27 -8.31 -4.62
C LYS A 17 -12.62 -8.45 -5.33
N HIS A 18 -13.15 -7.36 -5.90
CA HIS A 18 -14.37 -7.38 -6.70
C HIS A 18 -14.22 -8.29 -7.93
N GLU A 19 -13.06 -8.26 -8.59
CA GLU A 19 -12.71 -9.11 -9.73
C GLU A 19 -12.31 -10.55 -9.32
N SER A 20 -12.34 -10.88 -8.03
CA SER A 20 -11.92 -12.18 -7.47
C SER A 20 -10.50 -12.61 -7.86
N ILE A 21 -9.60 -11.65 -8.10
CA ILE A 21 -8.20 -11.88 -8.42
C ILE A 21 -7.44 -12.14 -7.12
N PRO A 22 -6.71 -13.25 -6.96
CA PRO A 22 -6.08 -13.64 -5.70
C PRO A 22 -4.77 -12.88 -5.44
N ILE A 23 -4.75 -11.56 -5.66
CA ILE A 23 -3.63 -10.66 -5.39
C ILE A 23 -3.99 -9.78 -4.19
N ILE A 24 -3.04 -9.59 -3.27
CA ILE A 24 -3.16 -8.62 -2.18
C ILE A 24 -2.29 -7.41 -2.45
N CYS A 25 -2.74 -6.25 -1.99
CA CYS A 25 -2.01 -5.00 -2.08
C CYS A 25 -1.65 -4.53 -0.67
N ILE A 26 -0.38 -4.18 -0.47
CA ILE A 26 0.14 -3.75 0.83
C ILE A 26 0.91 -2.45 0.63
N ALA A 27 0.58 -1.43 1.43
CA ALA A 27 1.35 -0.20 1.48
C ALA A 27 2.43 -0.32 2.57
N VAL A 28 3.68 0.00 2.26
CA VAL A 28 4.81 -0.14 3.19
C VAL A 28 5.47 1.20 3.47
N ASP A 29 5.76 1.45 4.74
CA ASP A 29 6.65 2.53 5.19
C ASP A 29 8.04 1.93 5.49
N PRO A 30 9.14 2.46 4.92
CA PRO A 30 10.50 2.03 5.29
C PRO A 30 10.95 2.58 6.65
N GLY A 31 10.17 3.50 7.25
CA GLY A 31 10.47 4.16 8.51
C GLY A 31 11.58 5.20 8.38
N ALA A 32 12.17 5.58 9.50
CA ALA A 32 13.29 6.51 9.52
C ALA A 32 14.53 5.86 8.88
N THR A 33 14.77 6.21 7.62
CA THR A 33 16.01 5.91 6.89
C THR A 33 16.96 7.09 7.07
N LEU A 34 17.60 7.21 8.25
CA LEU A 34 18.72 8.13 8.39
C LEU A 34 19.80 7.68 7.40
N THR A 35 20.43 8.61 6.67
CA THR A 35 21.37 8.32 5.58
C THR A 35 22.58 7.47 6.03
N ASN A 36 22.86 7.44 7.34
CA ASN A 36 23.89 6.63 7.99
C ASN A 36 23.36 5.35 8.68
N SER A 37 22.05 5.09 8.62
CA SER A 37 21.42 3.86 9.10
C SER A 37 21.51 2.78 8.03
N THR A 38 21.68 1.53 8.48
CA THR A 38 21.84 0.36 7.62
C THR A 38 20.67 0.22 6.63
N LYS A 39 20.97 0.16 5.33
CA LYS A 39 20.02 -0.14 4.22
C LYS A 39 19.05 -1.28 4.58
N ARG A 40 19.53 -2.22 5.38
CA ARG A 40 18.77 -3.31 6.01
C ARG A 40 17.47 -2.83 6.64
N ARG A 41 17.48 -1.80 7.52
CA ARG A 41 16.28 -1.37 8.27
C ARG A 41 15.16 -0.87 7.37
N GLY A 42 15.49 -0.06 6.36
CA GLY A 42 14.52 0.40 5.37
C GLY A 42 13.96 -0.74 4.50
N ALA A 43 14.75 -1.78 4.25
CA ALA A 43 14.37 -2.93 3.43
C ALA A 43 13.54 -3.98 4.20
N MET A 44 13.57 -4.01 5.53
CA MET A 44 12.89 -5.06 6.30
C MET A 44 11.39 -5.14 6.02
N ASN A 45 10.71 -4.00 5.98
CA ASN A 45 9.27 -3.95 5.80
C ASN A 45 8.81 -4.37 4.38
N PRO A 46 9.40 -3.87 3.28
CA PRO A 46 9.07 -4.37 1.94
C PRO A 46 9.42 -5.85 1.74
N VAL A 47 10.55 -6.33 2.29
CA VAL A 47 10.90 -7.77 2.22
C VAL A 47 9.89 -8.63 2.97
N PHE A 48 9.47 -8.18 4.17
CA PHE A 48 8.42 -8.87 4.92
C PHE A 48 7.08 -8.87 4.17
N ALA A 49 6.66 -7.73 3.61
CA ALA A 49 5.41 -7.65 2.85
C ALA A 49 5.40 -8.56 1.61
N ALA A 50 6.55 -8.71 0.94
CA ALA A 50 6.67 -9.51 -0.27
C ALA A 50 6.81 -11.03 0.01
N ALA A 51 7.54 -11.40 1.06
CA ALA A 51 8.00 -12.79 1.26
C ALA A 51 7.81 -13.35 2.68
N GLY A 52 7.20 -12.59 3.59
CA GLY A 52 6.95 -13.03 4.96
C GLY A 52 5.99 -14.22 5.01
N LYS A 53 6.38 -15.30 5.70
CA LYS A 53 5.53 -16.49 5.87
C LYS A 53 4.18 -16.14 6.48
N ASP A 54 4.15 -15.22 7.44
CA ASP A 54 2.91 -14.77 8.09
C ASP A 54 1.97 -14.10 7.08
N VAL A 55 2.52 -13.32 6.13
CA VAL A 55 1.74 -12.69 5.04
C VAL A 55 1.12 -13.76 4.12
N THR A 56 1.84 -14.85 3.86
CA THR A 56 1.31 -15.97 3.07
C THR A 56 0.26 -16.77 3.84
N ILE A 57 0.53 -17.14 5.09
CA ILE A 57 -0.35 -17.97 5.94
C ILE A 57 -1.63 -17.22 6.29
N THR A 58 -1.52 -15.92 6.61
CA THR A 58 -2.64 -15.08 7.04
C THR A 58 -2.99 -14.01 6.00
N ARG A 59 -2.96 -14.37 4.71
CA ARG A 59 -3.17 -13.48 3.56
C ARG A 59 -4.30 -12.46 3.72
N LYS A 60 -5.47 -12.92 4.19
CA LYS A 60 -6.67 -12.10 4.36
C LYS A 60 -6.46 -10.94 5.36
N ALA A 61 -5.60 -11.12 6.36
CA ALA A 61 -5.28 -10.08 7.33
C ALA A 61 -4.42 -8.95 6.75
N TYR A 62 -3.80 -9.17 5.57
CA TYR A 62 -2.90 -8.22 4.90
C TYR A 62 -3.52 -7.57 3.65
N GLU A 63 -4.80 -7.80 3.37
CA GLU A 63 -5.48 -7.16 2.24
C GLU A 63 -5.64 -5.65 2.45
N GLY A 64 -4.99 -4.82 1.62
CA GLY A 64 -5.18 -3.37 1.61
C GLY A 64 -4.64 -2.64 2.86
N VAL A 65 -3.74 -3.29 3.61
CA VAL A 65 -3.21 -2.76 4.87
C VAL A 65 -2.05 -1.80 4.66
N TYR A 66 -1.76 -1.02 5.71
CA TYR A 66 -0.58 -0.19 5.82
C TYR A 66 0.39 -0.76 6.85
N LEU A 67 1.60 -1.12 6.43
CA LEU A 67 2.64 -1.64 7.29
C LEU A 67 3.64 -0.56 7.67
N THR A 68 3.91 -0.44 8.96
CA THR A 68 5.02 0.36 9.49
C THR A 68 6.14 -0.53 10.03
N PRO A 69 7.39 -0.04 10.10
CA PRO A 69 8.47 -0.86 10.58
C PRO A 69 8.35 -1.20 12.08
N VAL A 70 8.64 -2.43 12.49
CA VAL A 70 8.89 -3.61 11.65
C VAL A 70 7.64 -4.48 11.63
N ALA A 71 7.12 -4.79 10.44
CA ALA A 71 6.04 -5.74 10.20
C ALA A 71 4.72 -5.44 10.95
N LYS A 72 4.46 -4.18 11.31
CA LYS A 72 3.28 -3.81 12.10
C LYS A 72 2.17 -3.27 11.20
N ILE A 73 1.03 -3.95 11.19
CA ILE A 73 -0.22 -3.38 10.63
C ILE A 73 -0.61 -2.17 11.47
N SER A 74 -0.72 -1.02 10.83
CA SER A 74 -0.97 0.27 11.46
C SER A 74 -2.16 0.95 10.82
N GLU A 75 -2.98 1.59 11.66
CA GLU A 75 -4.10 2.37 11.17
C GLU A 75 -3.58 3.67 10.53
N PRO A 76 -3.88 3.92 9.24
CA PRO A 76 -3.45 5.15 8.60
C PRO A 76 -4.36 6.33 9.02
N SER A 77 -4.05 7.54 8.53
CA SER A 77 -4.90 8.71 8.78
C SER A 77 -6.35 8.50 8.29
N SER A 78 -7.31 9.21 8.89
CA SER A 78 -8.72 9.18 8.47
C SER A 78 -8.91 9.42 6.96
N TYR A 79 -8.15 10.35 6.38
CA TYR A 79 -8.17 10.61 4.94
C TYR A 79 -7.79 9.39 4.09
N ALA A 80 -6.85 8.57 4.56
CA ALA A 80 -6.40 7.37 3.84
C ALA A 80 -7.48 6.28 3.80
N ASN A 81 -8.42 6.28 4.75
CA ASN A 81 -9.56 5.37 4.78
C ASN A 81 -10.79 5.90 4.03
N ASN A 82 -10.71 7.08 3.43
CA ASN A 82 -11.84 7.68 2.74
C ASN A 82 -12.00 7.09 1.33
N GLU A 83 -13.01 6.26 1.12
CA GLU A 83 -13.30 5.61 -0.18
C GLU A 83 -13.59 6.60 -1.31
N ARG A 84 -14.22 7.75 -1.01
CA ARG A 84 -14.42 8.81 -2.00
C ARG A 84 -13.07 9.34 -2.49
N LEU A 85 -12.16 9.65 -1.56
CA LEU A 85 -10.83 10.16 -1.90
C LEU A 85 -9.99 9.13 -2.66
N GLN A 86 -10.13 7.84 -2.34
CA GLN A 86 -9.49 6.75 -3.07
C GLN A 86 -9.90 6.72 -4.54
N ARG A 87 -11.20 6.84 -4.80
CA ARG A 87 -11.77 6.86 -6.16
C ARG A 87 -11.41 8.14 -6.91
N GLU A 88 -11.57 9.31 -6.30
CA GLU A 88 -11.21 10.60 -6.90
C GLU A 88 -9.73 10.66 -7.30
N LEU A 89 -8.83 10.15 -6.44
CA LEU A 89 -7.41 10.04 -6.75
C LEU A 89 -7.18 9.17 -7.98
N TYR A 90 -7.83 8.01 -8.06
CA TYR A 90 -7.68 7.09 -9.19
C TYR A 90 -8.19 7.71 -10.50
N GLU A 91 -9.42 8.24 -10.52
CA GLU A 91 -10.03 8.87 -11.69
C GLU A 91 -9.17 10.05 -12.19
N THR A 92 -8.72 10.91 -11.28
CA THR A 92 -7.82 12.03 -11.62
C THR A 92 -6.51 11.52 -12.20
N THR A 93 -5.94 10.44 -11.64
CA THR A 93 -4.69 9.86 -12.14
C THR A 93 -4.87 9.33 -13.57
N ILE A 94 -5.98 8.65 -13.86
CA ILE A 94 -6.27 8.15 -15.21
C ILE A 94 -6.45 9.31 -16.19
N ASN A 95 -7.20 10.35 -15.83
CA ASN A 95 -7.37 11.52 -16.68
C ASN A 95 -6.03 12.20 -17.00
N VAL A 96 -5.18 12.40 -16.00
CA VAL A 96 -3.84 12.98 -16.18
C VAL A 96 -2.98 12.11 -17.10
N LEU A 97 -3.03 10.78 -16.94
CA LEU A 97 -2.29 9.87 -17.83
C LEU A 97 -2.80 9.95 -19.28
N SER A 98 -4.12 10.00 -19.48
CA SER A 98 -4.72 10.17 -20.80
C SER A 98 -4.36 11.51 -21.45
N ASP A 99 -4.33 12.60 -20.68
CA ASP A 99 -3.88 13.92 -21.15
C ASP A 99 -2.40 13.91 -21.57
N MET A 100 -1.59 13.04 -20.95
CA MET A 100 -0.19 12.81 -21.31
C MET A 100 0.00 11.84 -22.49
N GLY A 101 -1.09 11.25 -23.01
CA GLY A 101 -1.05 10.26 -24.08
C GLY A 101 -0.56 8.88 -23.64
N LEU A 102 -0.70 8.54 -22.36
CA LEU A 102 -0.37 7.23 -21.78
C LEU A 102 -1.61 6.36 -21.52
#